data_AF-A0A2T6GB90-F1
#
_entry.id   AF-A0A2T6GB90-F1
#
_cell.length_a   1.000
_cell.length_b   1.000
_cell.length_c   1.000
_cell.angle_alpha   90.00
_cell.angle_beta   90.00
_cell.angle_gamma   90.00
#
_symmetry.space_group_name_H-M   'P 1'
#
loop_
_entity.id
_entity.type
_entity.pdbx_description
1 polymer ?
#
loop_
_entity_poly.entity_id
_entity_poly.type
_entity_poly.pdbx_seq_one_letter_code
_entity_poly.pdbx_strand_id
1 'polypeptide(L)' 'MLGITTEAKKMLTKDDIPRLRSEAKRFRDNAKLARKESAQCKERCDWVGKLKADGRVTEYVRTAQDMDRAIKTLKAA' A
#
# COMPACT_ATOMS: atom_id res chain seq x y z
N MET A 1 -31.58 -10.67 15.12
CA MET A 1 -31.45 -9.60 14.12
C MET A 1 -31.07 -8.31 14.84
N LEU A 2 -29.81 -7.88 14.72
CA LEU A 2 -29.31 -6.54 15.06
C LEU A 2 -28.62 -6.10 13.76
N GLY A 3 -29.08 -5.11 13.00
CA GLY A 3 -29.48 -3.79 13.44
C GLY A 3 -28.32 -2.80 13.23
N ILE A 4 -27.83 -2.72 11.97
CA ILE A 4 -27.13 -1.58 11.33
C ILE A 4 -25.92 -0.98 12.08
N THR A 5 -24.72 -1.25 11.55
CA THR A 5 -23.73 -0.27 11.08
C THR A 5 -22.68 -1.09 10.34
N THR A 6 -22.82 -1.38 9.05
CA THR A 6 -22.30 -0.47 8.02
C THR A 6 -21.26 0.46 8.62
N GLU A 7 -20.07 -0.07 8.94
CA GLU A 7 -18.87 0.76 9.03
C GLU A 7 -18.95 1.65 7.81
N ALA A 8 -19.19 2.94 8.05
CA ALA A 8 -19.35 3.90 6.99
C ALA A 8 -18.16 3.70 6.08
N LYS A 9 -18.41 3.16 4.88
CA LYS A 9 -17.45 3.18 3.78
C LYS A 9 -17.24 4.65 3.53
N LYS A 10 -16.32 5.25 4.29
CA LYS A 10 -16.12 6.70 4.36
C LYS A 10 -15.91 7.12 2.93
N MET A 11 -16.91 7.78 2.35
CA MET A 11 -16.84 8.22 0.97
C MET A 11 -15.63 9.12 0.92
N LEU A 12 -14.59 8.68 0.20
CA LEU A 12 -13.39 9.47 0.04
C LEU A 12 -13.81 10.78 -0.63
N THR A 13 -13.38 11.90 -0.06
CA THR A 13 -13.62 13.22 -0.64
C THR A 13 -12.32 13.81 -1.17
N LYS A 14 -12.40 14.95 -1.87
CA LYS A 14 -11.20 15.67 -2.35
C LYS A 14 -10.26 16.06 -1.20
N ASP A 15 -10.78 16.22 0.02
CA ASP A 15 -9.99 16.56 1.21
C ASP A 15 -9.12 15.40 1.70
N ASP A 16 -9.40 14.16 1.30
CA ASP A 16 -8.56 13.00 1.59
C ASP A 16 -7.32 12.93 0.69
N ILE A 17 -7.25 13.71 -0.41
CA ILE A 17 -6.14 13.64 -1.38
C ILE A 17 -4.76 13.84 -0.73
N PRO A 18 -4.53 14.82 0.16
CA PRO A 18 -3.23 14.98 0.82
C PRO A 18 -2.85 13.77 1.68
N ARG A 19 -3.82 13.20 2.42
CA ARG A 19 -3.62 12.00 3.23
C ARG A 19 -3.26 10.80 2.37
N LEU A 20 -4.02 10.55 1.30
CA LEU A 20 -3.76 9.47 0.34
C LEU A 20 -2.39 9.60 -0.33
N ARG A 21 -1.95 10.82 -0.66
CA ARG A 21 -0.59 11.06 -1.21
C ARG A 21 0.49 10.70 -0.19
N SER A 22 0.31 11.11 1.07
CA SER A 22 1.25 10.80 2.14
C SER A 22 1.35 9.29 2.38
N GLU A 23 0.21 8.60 2.43
CA GLU A 23 0.15 7.15 2.59
C GLU A 23 0.77 6.42 1.39
N ALA A 24 0.45 6.83 0.16
CA ALA A 24 1.06 6.26 -1.05
C ALA A 24 2.59 6.41 -1.03
N LYS A 25 3.10 7.57 -0.59
CA LYS A 25 4.55 7.80 -0.41
C LYS A 25 5.12 6.83 0.62
N ARG A 26 4.49 6.69 1.79
CA ARG A 26 4.91 5.76 2.84
C ARG A 26 4.98 4.31 2.34
N PHE A 27 3.98 3.85 1.58
CA PHE A 27 4.00 2.51 0.99
C PHE A 27 5.11 2.34 -0.05
N ARG A 28 5.40 3.35 -0.88
CA ARG A 28 6.56 3.31 -1.79
C ARG A 28 7.88 3.21 -1.04
N ASP A 29 8.02 3.91 0.08
CA ASP A 29 9.23 3.85 0.90
C ASP A 29 9.37 2.47 1.60
N ASN A 30 8.27 1.91 2.10
CA ASN A 30 8.25 0.52 2.61
C ASN A 30 8.63 -0.50 1.53
N ALA A 31 8.15 -0.31 0.29
CA ALA A 31 8.54 -1.16 -0.83
C ALA A 31 10.05 -1.08 -1.14
N LYS A 32 10.68 0.09 -1.00
CA LYS A 32 12.14 0.22 -1.13
C LYS A 32 12.87 -0.53 -0.03
N LEU A 33 12.40 -0.45 1.21
CA LEU A 33 12.99 -1.18 2.34
C LEU A 33 12.87 -2.69 2.14
N ALA A 34 11.69 -3.19 1.76
CA ALA A 34 11.47 -4.61 1.51
C ALA A 34 12.30 -5.13 0.32
N ARG A 35 12.56 -4.30 -0.71
CA ARG A 35 13.50 -4.67 -1.80
C ARG A 35 14.94 -4.81 -1.30
N LYS A 36 15.39 -3.94 -0.40
CA LYS A 36 16.72 -4.06 0.23
C LYS A 36 16.81 -5.34 1.07
N GLU A 37 15.77 -5.64 1.83
CA GLU A 37 15.69 -6.88 2.62
C GLU A 37 15.72 -8.12 1.71
N SER A 38 14.95 -8.12 0.62
CA SER A 38 14.97 -9.21 -0.38
C SER A 38 16.37 -9.45 -0.96
N ALA A 39 17.10 -8.36 -1.28
CA ALA A 39 18.49 -8.46 -1.72
C ALA A 39 19.41 -9.05 -0.65
N GLN A 40 19.28 -8.63 0.61
CA GLN A 40 20.06 -9.18 1.73
C GLN A 40 19.75 -10.66 1.99
N CYS A 41 18.48 -11.07 1.91
CA CYS A 41 18.09 -12.48 2.02
C CYS A 41 18.71 -13.30 0.87
N LYS A 42 18.74 -12.76 -0.36
CA LYS A 42 19.39 -13.40 -1.51
C LYS A 42 20.89 -13.60 -1.27
N GLU A 43 21.59 -12.57 -0.78
CA GLU A 43 23.03 -12.66 -0.45
C GLU A 43 23.34 -13.71 0.62
N ARG A 44 22.41 -13.90 1.56
CA ARG A 44 22.52 -14.89 2.64
C ARG A 44 22.00 -16.29 2.27
N CYS A 45 21.60 -16.50 1.01
CA CYS A 45 20.94 -17.72 0.55
C CYS A 45 19.65 -18.09 1.33
N ASP A 46 19.01 -17.13 1.97
CA ASP A 46 17.71 -17.30 2.64
C ASP A 46 16.57 -17.09 1.64
N TRP A 47 16.23 -18.16 0.92
CA TRP A 47 15.20 -18.13 -0.12
C TRP A 47 13.78 -17.91 0.43
N VAL A 48 13.49 -18.38 1.64
CA VAL A 48 12.19 -18.19 2.28
C VAL A 48 12.02 -16.74 2.73
N GLY A 49 13.05 -16.16 3.36
CA GLY A 49 13.07 -14.73 3.70
C GLY A 49 12.94 -13.85 2.46
N LYS A 50 13.65 -14.19 1.38
CA LYS A 50 13.53 -13.49 0.10
C LYS A 50 12.10 -13.52 -0.44
N LEU A 51 11.46 -14.70 -0.48
CA LEU A 51 10.09 -14.84 -0.97
C LEU A 51 9.10 -14.01 -0.14
N LYS A 52 9.24 -14.00 1.18
CA LYS A 52 8.43 -13.17 2.08
C LYS A 52 8.63 -11.68 1.82
N ALA A 53 9.88 -11.24 1.63
CA ALA A 53 10.20 -9.85 1.32
C ALA A 53 9.61 -9.43 -0.03
N ASP A 54 9.73 -10.26 -1.06
CA ASP A 54 9.15 -10.02 -2.39
C ASP A 54 7.60 -9.94 -2.34
N GLY A 55 6.97 -10.76 -1.50
CA GLY A 55 5.53 -10.67 -1.22
C GLY A 55 5.14 -9.30 -0.67
N ARG A 56 5.85 -8.83 0.37
CA ARG A 56 5.62 -7.49 0.94
C ARG A 56 5.85 -6.37 -0.07
N VAL A 57 6.89 -6.47 -0.92
CA VAL A 57 7.12 -5.50 -2.00
C VAL A 57 5.88 -5.40 -2.90
N THR A 58 5.32 -6.55 -3.28
CA THR A 58 4.15 -6.61 -4.17
C THR A 58 2.93 -5.97 -3.51
N GLU A 59 2.67 -6.27 -2.24
CA GLU A 59 1.57 -5.67 -1.46
C GLU A 59 1.71 -4.15 -1.37
N TYR A 60 2.88 -3.65 -0.93
CA TYR A 60 3.11 -2.21 -0.78
C TYR A 60 3.00 -1.45 -2.11
N VAL A 61 3.48 -2.03 -3.22
CA VAL A 61 3.33 -1.42 -4.55
C VAL A 61 1.86 -1.37 -4.96
N ARG A 62 1.10 -2.46 -4.76
CA ARG A 62 -0.34 -2.50 -5.08
C ARG A 62 -1.11 -1.46 -4.27
N THR A 63 -0.89 -1.39 -2.96
CA THR A 63 -1.56 -0.41 -2.09
C THR A 63 -1.25 1.03 -2.50
N ALA A 64 0.01 1.33 -2.85
CA ALA A 64 0.36 2.66 -3.36
C ALA A 64 -0.37 3.00 -4.67
N GLN A 65 -0.47 2.02 -5.59
CA GLN A 65 -1.20 2.18 -6.86
C GLN A 65 -2.71 2.34 -6.64
N ASP A 66 -3.30 1.65 -5.66
CA ASP A 66 -4.72 1.80 -5.30
C ASP A 66 -5.02 3.21 -4.78
N MET A 67 -4.13 3.76 -3.95
CA MET A 67 -4.24 5.13 -3.46
C MET A 67 -4.09 6.15 -4.59
N ASP A 68 -3.13 5.95 -5.50
CA ASP A 68 -2.98 6.81 -6.69
C ASP A 68 -4.22 6.76 -7.59
N ARG A 69 -4.82 5.57 -7.77
CA ARG A 69 -6.08 5.39 -8.51
C ARG A 69 -7.22 6.15 -7.83
N ALA A 70 -7.37 6.02 -6.51
CA ALA A 70 -8.38 6.76 -5.76
C ALA A 70 -8.21 8.28 -5.91
N ILE A 71 -6.96 8.79 -5.81
CA ILE A 71 -6.67 10.21 -6.03
C ILE A 71 -7.07 10.67 -7.44
N LYS A 72 -6.80 9.85 -8.48
CA LYS A 72 -7.20 10.17 -9.86
C LYS A 72 -8.72 10.27 -9.98
N THR A 73 -9.46 9.31 -9.42
CA THR A 73 -10.94 9.33 -9.41
C THR A 73 -11.48 10.57 -8.70
N LEU A 74 -10.93 10.92 -7.52
CA LEU A 74 -11.36 12.09 -6.74
C LEU A 74 -11.08 13.43 -7.44
N LYS A 75 -10.03 13.50 -8.26
CA LYS A 75 -9.73 14.69 -9.06
C LYS A 75 -10.65 14.86 -10.27
N ALA A 76 -11.20 13.76 -10.77
CA ALA A 76 -12.07 13.75 -11.95
C ALA A 76 -13.56 13.94 -11.60
N ALA A 77 -13.97 13.58 -10.38
CA ALA A 77 -15.23 13.99 -9.75
C ALA A 77 -15.20 15.48 -9.38
#